data_AF-A0A8T5QDV0-F1
#
_entry.id   AF-A0A8T5QDV0-F1
#
_cell.length_a   1.000
_cell.length_b   1.000
_cell.length_c   1.000
_cell.angle_alpha   90.00
_cell.angle_beta   90.00
_cell.angle_gamma   90.00
#
_symmetry.space_group_name_H-M   'P 1'
#
loop_
_entity.id
_entity.type
_entity.pdbx_description
1 polymer ?
#
loop_
_entity_poly.entity_id
_entity_poly.type
_entity_poly.pdbx_seq_one_letter_code
_entity_poly.pdbx_strand_id
1 'polypeptide(L)'
;MKTSLTSLDLHYLVKEFQSLVGARIDKIYEQDSDKNEFLFIFHKSGVGKLMLRFNLPGVVYLTDYKQVFPDTPPGFCVFLRKHLASARIKEVRQKGFERILEIVFDTKNGVRTLVCELFSKGNMLLLEEDYKIRGLLKSQNWQARTIRGGIKYEYPPKQINTPSLGEEQIKNIISKSKKDSIVKTLAIDLGLGGLYAEELCMRADIAKEKKRLDDTELKKLFKELKGLFNEKIKANKTNEVVLPFELKIEGQNNRVFYDSFNQVLDDVLTEKVVKQVQEKVIKEKQSKEDKVTLIIKKQEQRLKALEKSITENQRKGELIYEHYQEIKELLENINLDRKKMSWEEVKKKYKNNKLIKEIDEKTGKVVVKL
;
A
#
# COMPACT_ATOMS: atom_id res chain seq x y z
N MET A 1 13.92 3.05 9.42
CA MET A 1 13.97 2.14 8.25
C MET A 1 13.56 2.87 6.97
N LYS A 2 14.31 2.65 5.88
CA LYS A 2 14.27 3.43 4.64
C LYS A 2 12.98 3.20 3.84
N THR A 3 12.10 4.20 3.82
CA THR A 3 10.81 4.16 3.09
C THR A 3 10.83 4.91 1.77
N SER A 4 11.88 5.72 1.54
CA SER A 4 12.10 6.42 0.28
C SER A 4 13.60 6.51 -0.02
N LEU A 5 13.93 6.48 -1.30
CA LEU A 5 15.28 6.72 -1.80
C LEU A 5 15.54 8.24 -1.88
N THR A 6 16.77 8.66 -1.62
CA THR A 6 17.28 9.97 -2.04
C THR A 6 17.78 9.92 -3.48
N SER A 7 18.07 11.08 -4.08
CA SER A 7 18.72 11.13 -5.40
C SER A 7 20.09 10.45 -5.40
N LEU A 8 20.83 10.52 -4.29
CA LEU A 8 22.12 9.85 -4.16
C LEU A 8 21.96 8.34 -4.08
N ASP A 9 20.96 7.85 -3.33
CA ASP A 9 20.68 6.42 -3.26
C ASP A 9 20.36 5.86 -4.66
N LEU A 10 19.53 6.57 -5.43
CA LEU A 10 19.21 6.18 -6.80
C LEU A 10 20.46 6.21 -7.70
N HIS A 11 21.37 7.18 -7.53
CA HIS A 11 22.64 7.24 -8.26
C HIS A 11 23.48 5.97 -8.05
N TYR A 12 23.57 5.47 -6.82
CA TYR A 12 24.26 4.21 -6.53
C TYR A 12 23.52 2.99 -7.06
N LEU A 13 22.19 2.93 -6.89
CA LEU A 13 21.38 1.83 -7.40
C LEU A 13 21.43 1.70 -8.92
N VAL A 14 21.42 2.83 -9.65
CA VAL A 14 21.50 2.81 -11.12
C VAL A 14 22.81 2.19 -11.60
N LYS A 15 23.92 2.33 -10.85
CA LYS A 15 25.17 1.63 -11.16
C LYS A 15 25.00 0.11 -11.04
N GLU A 16 24.32 -0.36 -9.99
CA GLU A 16 24.03 -1.80 -9.81
C GLU A 16 23.02 -2.32 -10.85
N PHE A 17 22.04 -1.50 -11.23
CA PHE A 17 21.03 -1.82 -12.25
C PHE A 17 21.60 -1.91 -13.67
N GLN A 18 22.85 -1.52 -13.92
CA GLN A 18 23.51 -1.79 -15.21
C GLN A 18 23.57 -3.29 -15.53
N SER A 19 23.53 -4.15 -14.50
CA SER A 19 23.37 -5.60 -14.66
C SER A 19 22.11 -6.00 -15.45
N LEU A 20 21.06 -5.18 -15.45
CA LEU A 20 19.82 -5.40 -16.20
C LEU A 20 19.96 -5.11 -17.70
N VAL A 21 20.96 -4.33 -18.13
CA VAL A 21 21.13 -3.97 -19.54
C VAL A 21 21.31 -5.24 -20.38
N GLY A 22 20.55 -5.33 -21.47
CA GLY A 22 20.46 -6.50 -22.33
C GLY A 22 19.50 -7.59 -21.88
N ALA A 23 18.92 -7.51 -20.67
CA ALA A 23 17.87 -8.42 -20.24
C ALA A 23 16.56 -8.15 -21.01
N ARG A 24 15.74 -9.18 -21.19
CA ARG A 24 14.43 -9.09 -21.84
C ARG A 24 13.31 -9.21 -20.82
N ILE A 25 12.23 -8.45 -21.02
CA ILE A 25 11.01 -8.59 -20.21
C ILE A 25 10.46 -10.01 -20.41
N ASP A 26 10.27 -10.73 -19.30
CA ASP A 26 9.53 -11.99 -19.23
C ASP A 26 8.10 -11.70 -18.75
N LYS A 27 7.96 -11.17 -17.53
CA LYS A 27 6.65 -10.89 -16.91
C LYS A 27 6.65 -9.57 -16.18
N ILE A 28 5.48 -8.93 -16.10
CA ILE A 28 5.25 -7.74 -15.28
C ILE A 28 4.08 -8.05 -14.38
N TYR A 29 4.19 -7.82 -13.09
CA TYR A 29 3.11 -7.98 -12.13
C TYR A 29 2.84 -6.67 -11.42
N GLU A 30 1.60 -6.52 -10.94
CA GLU A 30 1.17 -5.41 -10.10
C GLU A 30 0.30 -6.01 -8.99
N GLN A 31 0.57 -5.64 -7.74
CA GLN A 31 -0.11 -6.24 -6.58
C GLN A 31 -1.59 -5.85 -6.54
N ASP A 32 -1.86 -4.55 -6.69
CA ASP A 32 -3.19 -3.95 -6.76
C ASP A 32 -3.06 -2.47 -7.19
N SER A 33 -4.10 -1.89 -7.78
CA SER A 33 -4.11 -0.53 -8.32
C SER A 33 -3.88 0.54 -7.26
N ASP A 34 -4.26 0.28 -6.02
CA ASP A 34 -4.11 1.25 -4.93
C ASP A 34 -2.68 1.27 -4.37
N LYS A 35 -1.95 0.16 -4.49
CA LYS A 35 -0.63 -0.02 -3.86
C LYS A 35 0.53 0.55 -4.68
N ASN A 36 0.40 0.63 -6.00
CA ASN A 36 1.48 1.04 -6.91
C ASN A 36 2.76 0.20 -6.72
N GLU A 37 2.56 -1.09 -6.43
CA GLU A 37 3.61 -2.08 -6.23
C GLU A 37 3.72 -2.95 -7.48
N PHE A 38 4.85 -2.86 -8.19
CA PHE A 38 5.11 -3.61 -9.41
C PHE A 38 6.30 -4.55 -9.25
N LEU A 39 6.25 -5.71 -9.90
CA LEU A 39 7.38 -6.61 -10.04
C LEU A 39 7.63 -6.90 -11.52
N PHE A 40 8.76 -6.43 -12.02
CA PHE A 40 9.22 -6.69 -13.38
C PHE A 40 10.21 -7.85 -13.34
N ILE A 41 9.88 -8.94 -14.02
CA ILE A 41 10.75 -10.09 -14.19
C ILE A 41 11.39 -10.00 -15.56
N PHE A 42 12.72 -9.99 -15.56
CA PHE A 42 13.53 -10.04 -16.76
C PHE A 42 14.27 -11.36 -16.86
N HIS A 43 14.65 -11.74 -18.08
CA HIS A 43 15.54 -12.84 -18.37
C HIS A 43 16.77 -12.34 -19.13
N LYS A 44 17.96 -12.68 -18.64
CA LYS A 44 19.24 -12.35 -19.28
C LYS A 44 20.03 -13.63 -19.54
N SER A 45 20.46 -13.82 -20.80
CA SER A 45 21.23 -15.00 -21.19
C SER A 45 22.50 -15.12 -20.34
N GLY A 46 22.79 -16.33 -19.84
CA GLY A 46 23.94 -16.61 -18.97
C GLY A 46 23.81 -16.16 -17.51
N VAL A 47 22.79 -15.35 -17.17
CA VAL A 47 22.53 -14.88 -15.79
C VAL A 47 21.24 -15.50 -15.24
N GLY A 48 20.21 -15.65 -16.07
CA GLY A 48 18.91 -16.18 -15.67
C GLY A 48 17.90 -15.08 -15.37
N LYS A 49 17.06 -15.31 -14.36
CA LYS A 49 15.96 -14.41 -13.98
C LYS A 49 16.47 -13.28 -13.09
N LEU A 50 16.00 -12.07 -13.35
CA LEU A 50 16.28 -10.86 -12.56
C LEU A 50 14.94 -10.20 -12.25
N MET A 51 14.63 -9.93 -10.98
CA MET A 51 13.35 -9.33 -10.60
C MET A 51 13.56 -7.93 -10.02
N LEU A 52 13.02 -6.92 -10.69
CA LEU A 52 13.05 -5.52 -10.25
C LEU A 52 11.70 -5.14 -9.66
N ARG A 53 11.70 -4.79 -8.39
CA ARG A 53 10.51 -4.39 -7.65
C ARG A 53 10.43 -2.87 -7.57
N PHE A 54 9.25 -2.32 -7.77
CA PHE A 54 8.92 -0.92 -7.58
C PHE A 54 7.83 -0.80 -6.53
N ASN A 55 8.06 -0.03 -5.47
CA ASN A 55 7.02 0.39 -4.54
C ASN A 55 6.96 1.92 -4.60
N LEU A 56 6.14 2.47 -5.51
CA LEU A 56 6.09 3.91 -5.76
C LEU A 56 5.38 4.67 -4.64
N PRO A 57 5.79 5.91 -4.36
CA PRO A 57 6.97 6.63 -4.87
C PRO A 57 8.29 6.19 -4.23
N GLY A 58 8.27 5.33 -3.22
CA GLY A 58 9.38 5.21 -2.28
C GLY A 58 10.66 4.62 -2.86
N VAL A 59 10.58 3.39 -3.37
CA VAL A 59 11.75 2.54 -3.56
C VAL A 59 11.69 1.71 -4.85
N VAL A 60 12.87 1.41 -5.38
CA VAL A 60 13.10 0.45 -6.46
C VAL A 60 14.33 -0.38 -6.09
N TYR A 61 14.25 -1.70 -6.23
CA TYR A 61 15.34 -2.63 -5.89
C TYR A 61 15.16 -3.97 -6.60
N LEU A 62 16.27 -4.65 -6.87
CA LEU A 62 16.29 -6.05 -7.29
C LEU A 62 16.02 -6.95 -6.08
N THR A 63 15.29 -8.04 -6.31
CA THR A 63 14.91 -8.97 -5.25
C THR A 63 14.90 -10.40 -5.78
N ASP A 64 15.18 -11.36 -4.91
CA ASP A 64 14.95 -12.79 -5.17
C ASP A 64 13.62 -13.28 -4.60
N TYR A 65 12.92 -12.43 -3.84
CA TYR A 65 11.62 -12.76 -3.27
C TYR A 65 10.48 -12.52 -4.26
N LYS A 66 9.95 -13.62 -4.80
CA LYS A 66 8.72 -13.61 -5.59
C LYS A 66 7.51 -13.74 -4.68
N GLN A 67 6.82 -12.62 -4.48
CA GLN A 67 5.52 -12.58 -3.81
C GLN A 67 4.41 -13.19 -4.69
N VAL A 68 3.31 -13.61 -4.06
CA VAL A 68 2.07 -13.98 -4.76
C VAL A 68 1.37 -12.72 -5.26
N PHE A 69 1.25 -12.60 -6.58
CA PHE A 69 0.51 -11.55 -7.28
C PHE A 69 -0.84 -12.08 -7.74
N PRO A 70 -1.88 -11.23 -7.87
CA PRO A 70 -3.17 -11.65 -8.41
C PRO A 70 -3.03 -12.12 -9.87
N ASP A 71 -3.85 -13.10 -10.25
CA ASP A 71 -3.86 -13.63 -11.62
C ASP A 71 -4.35 -12.59 -12.64
N THR A 72 -5.29 -11.73 -12.23
CA THR A 72 -5.81 -10.62 -13.04
C THR A 72 -5.19 -9.32 -12.56
N PRO A 73 -4.18 -8.78 -13.27
CA PRO A 73 -3.54 -7.53 -12.86
C PRO A 73 -4.40 -6.31 -13.25
N PRO A 74 -4.20 -5.15 -12.61
CA PRO A 74 -4.85 -3.90 -12.99
C PRO A 74 -4.52 -3.44 -14.42
N GLY A 75 -5.32 -2.49 -14.93
CA GLY A 75 -5.29 -2.07 -16.33
C GLY A 75 -3.94 -1.55 -16.82
N PHE A 76 -3.19 -0.84 -15.98
CA PHE A 76 -1.88 -0.32 -16.37
C PHE A 76 -0.82 -1.43 -16.53
N CYS A 77 -0.82 -2.44 -15.66
CA CYS A 77 0.04 -3.62 -15.84
C CYS A 77 -0.29 -4.39 -17.11
N VAL A 78 -1.58 -4.59 -17.43
CA VAL A 78 -2.00 -5.20 -18.71
C VAL A 78 -1.46 -4.40 -19.91
N PHE A 79 -1.57 -3.07 -19.83
CA PHE A 79 -1.05 -2.17 -20.84
C PHE A 79 0.48 -2.31 -21.01
N LEU A 80 1.24 -2.31 -19.91
CA LEU A 80 2.70 -2.48 -19.96
C LEU A 80 3.08 -3.85 -20.57
N ARG A 81 2.40 -4.94 -20.17
CA ARG A 81 2.63 -6.27 -20.74
C ARG A 81 2.45 -6.26 -22.27
N LYS A 82 1.40 -5.60 -22.78
CA LYS A 82 1.14 -5.51 -24.22
C LYS A 82 2.24 -4.72 -24.97
N HIS A 83 2.74 -3.64 -24.36
CA HIS A 83 3.66 -2.72 -25.03
C HIS A 83 5.14 -3.03 -24.84
N LEU A 84 5.49 -3.77 -23.78
CA LEU A 84 6.87 -4.16 -23.45
C LEU A 84 7.10 -5.67 -23.58
N ALA A 85 6.17 -6.42 -24.18
CA ALA A 85 6.31 -7.86 -24.40
C ALA A 85 7.63 -8.19 -25.10
N SER A 86 8.48 -8.99 -24.42
CA SER A 86 9.81 -9.40 -24.90
C SER A 86 10.76 -8.24 -25.23
N ALA A 87 10.46 -7.03 -24.75
CA ALA A 87 11.31 -5.86 -24.97
C ALA A 87 12.66 -6.05 -24.27
N ARG A 88 13.74 -5.60 -24.91
CA ARG A 88 15.11 -5.68 -24.39
C ARG A 88 15.47 -4.36 -23.72
N ILE A 89 16.04 -4.41 -22.52
CA ILE A 89 16.60 -3.21 -21.89
C ILE A 89 17.81 -2.75 -22.69
N LYS A 90 17.72 -1.56 -23.27
CA LYS A 90 18.80 -0.86 -23.97
C LYS A 90 19.66 -0.09 -22.98
N GLU A 91 19.03 0.58 -22.01
CA GLU A 91 19.71 1.48 -21.09
C GLU A 91 18.92 1.62 -19.78
N VAL A 92 19.63 1.80 -18.68
CA VAL A 92 19.06 2.17 -17.38
C VAL A 92 19.81 3.41 -16.90
N ARG A 93 19.09 4.50 -16.62
CA ARG A 93 19.72 5.75 -16.19
C ARG A 93 18.86 6.51 -15.18
N GLN A 94 19.53 7.33 -14.38
CA GLN A 94 18.89 8.38 -13.59
C GLN A 94 18.74 9.63 -14.46
N LYS A 95 17.59 10.32 -14.36
CA LYS A 95 17.46 11.64 -14.98
C LYS A 95 18.10 12.71 -14.11
N GLY A 96 19.20 13.30 -14.59
CA GLY A 96 19.93 14.33 -13.85
C GLY A 96 20.35 13.81 -12.47
N PHE A 97 20.12 14.60 -11.43
CA PHE A 97 20.24 14.16 -10.04
C PHE A 97 18.88 14.19 -9.32
N GLU A 98 17.83 13.80 -10.05
CA GLU A 98 16.47 13.70 -9.54
C GLU A 98 16.12 12.25 -9.19
N ARG A 99 15.07 12.06 -8.39
CA ARG A 99 14.51 10.74 -8.05
C ARG A 99 13.63 10.20 -9.19
N ILE A 100 14.20 10.14 -10.39
CA ILE A 100 13.55 9.69 -11.61
C ILE A 100 14.44 8.64 -12.25
N LEU A 101 13.92 7.41 -12.34
CA LEU A 101 14.56 6.30 -13.04
C LEU A 101 13.98 6.23 -14.46
N GLU A 102 14.85 6.12 -15.46
CA GLU A 102 14.47 5.81 -16.84
C GLU A 102 15.03 4.46 -17.24
N ILE A 103 14.15 3.60 -17.76
CA ILE A 103 14.54 2.34 -18.39
C ILE A 103 14.16 2.43 -19.85
N VAL A 104 15.16 2.44 -20.73
CA VAL A 104 14.96 2.48 -22.17
C VAL A 104 14.91 1.05 -22.69
N PHE A 105 13.86 0.78 -23.45
CA PHE A 105 13.59 -0.50 -24.05
C PHE A 105 13.69 -0.41 -25.57
N ASP A 106 14.34 -1.41 -26.15
CA ASP A 106 14.21 -1.75 -27.56
C ASP A 106 13.03 -2.72 -27.71
N THR A 107 12.05 -2.33 -28.52
CA THR A 107 10.80 -3.08 -28.73
C THR A 107 10.58 -3.30 -30.21
N LYS A 108 9.69 -4.24 -30.56
CA LYS A 108 9.28 -4.45 -31.96
C LYS A 108 8.65 -3.23 -32.64
N ASN A 109 8.20 -2.24 -31.87
CA ASN A 109 7.54 -1.03 -32.37
C ASN A 109 8.40 0.23 -32.16
N GLY A 110 9.73 0.06 -32.10
CA GLY A 110 10.67 1.14 -31.85
C GLY A 110 11.00 1.33 -30.37
N VAL A 111 11.75 2.40 -30.07
CA VAL A 111 12.25 2.67 -28.72
C VAL A 111 11.11 3.13 -27.82
N ARG A 112 11.13 2.64 -26.58
CA ARG A 112 10.20 3.03 -25.51
C ARG A 112 10.97 3.40 -24.27
N THR A 113 10.55 4.45 -23.57
CA THR A 113 11.17 4.83 -22.29
C THR A 113 10.15 4.68 -21.17
N LEU A 114 10.44 3.81 -20.21
CA LEU A 114 9.69 3.73 -18.96
C LEU A 114 10.29 4.73 -17.97
N VAL A 115 9.52 5.75 -17.61
CA VAL A 115 9.90 6.76 -16.62
C VAL A 115 9.20 6.45 -15.31
N CYS A 116 9.97 6.30 -14.23
CA CYS A 116 9.47 6.05 -12.89
C CYS A 116 9.83 7.24 -11.98
N GLU A 117 8.82 7.99 -11.57
CA GLU A 117 8.96 9.09 -10.62
C GLU A 117 8.88 8.55 -9.18
N LEU A 118 9.99 8.61 -8.45
CA LEU A 118 10.16 8.10 -7.08
C LEU A 118 10.03 9.20 -6.02
N PHE A 119 9.17 10.19 -6.27
CA PHE A 119 8.95 11.32 -5.37
C PHE A 119 7.49 11.75 -5.38
N SER A 120 7.11 12.58 -4.40
CA SER A 120 5.75 13.11 -4.28
C SER A 120 4.70 11.98 -4.25
N LYS A 121 3.72 11.97 -5.14
CA LYS A 121 2.70 10.91 -5.25
C LYS A 121 3.17 9.67 -6.03
N GLY A 122 4.34 9.74 -6.65
CA GLY A 122 4.88 8.70 -7.51
C GLY A 122 4.15 8.59 -8.85
N ASN A 123 4.86 8.11 -9.86
CA ASN A 123 4.23 7.79 -11.14
C ASN A 123 5.08 6.80 -11.93
N MET A 124 4.45 6.10 -12.87
CA MET A 124 5.12 5.28 -13.87
C MET A 124 4.49 5.57 -15.23
N LEU A 125 5.33 5.95 -16.19
CA LEU A 125 4.90 6.43 -17.50
C LEU A 125 5.65 5.64 -18.57
N LEU A 126 4.93 5.15 -19.57
CA LEU A 126 5.54 4.61 -20.77
C LEU A 126 5.50 5.69 -21.85
N LEU A 127 6.67 6.06 -22.35
CA LEU A 127 6.84 7.08 -23.36
C LEU A 127 7.18 6.47 -24.73
N GLU A 128 6.71 7.15 -25.77
CA GLU A 128 7.18 7.01 -27.14
C GLU A 128 8.62 7.58 -27.30
N GLU A 129 9.23 7.38 -28.47
CA GLU A 129 10.57 7.88 -28.78
C GLU A 129 10.64 9.43 -28.79
N ASP A 130 9.55 10.10 -29.19
CA ASP A 130 9.39 11.56 -29.16
C ASP A 130 8.99 12.10 -27.77
N TYR A 131 9.03 11.25 -26.73
CA TYR A 131 8.60 11.53 -25.36
C TYR A 131 7.09 11.77 -25.18
N LYS A 132 6.25 11.41 -26.16
CA LYS A 132 4.79 11.40 -25.98
C LYS A 132 4.37 10.31 -25.00
N ILE A 133 3.47 10.63 -24.07
CA ILE A 133 2.97 9.68 -23.07
C ILE A 133 2.05 8.68 -23.76
N ARG A 134 2.54 7.45 -23.97
CA ARG A 134 1.77 6.31 -24.50
C ARG A 134 0.79 5.79 -23.46
N GLY A 135 1.25 5.67 -22.21
CA GLY A 135 0.43 5.22 -21.09
C GLY A 135 1.03 5.66 -19.77
N LEU A 136 0.19 5.70 -18.75
CA LEU A 136 0.54 6.24 -17.45
C LEU A 136 -0.22 5.51 -16.34
N LEU A 137 0.41 5.43 -15.17
CA LEU A 137 -0.23 4.90 -13.97
C LEU A 137 -1.30 5.86 -13.45
N LYS A 138 -0.95 7.15 -13.29
CA LYS A 138 -1.86 8.19 -12.75
C LYS A 138 -1.75 9.50 -13.52
N SER A 139 -2.90 10.07 -13.90
CA SER A 139 -2.92 11.42 -14.45
C SER A 139 -2.74 12.42 -13.31
N GLN A 140 -1.92 13.44 -13.53
CA GLN A 140 -1.57 14.42 -12.52
C GLN A 140 -1.55 15.80 -13.17
N ASN A 141 -2.08 16.79 -12.46
CA ASN A 141 -1.99 18.18 -12.86
C ASN A 141 -1.25 18.96 -11.78
N TRP A 142 -0.16 19.61 -12.16
CA TRP A 142 0.67 20.45 -11.31
C TRP A 142 0.65 21.87 -11.86
N GLN A 143 0.94 22.87 -11.02
CA GLN A 143 1.03 24.26 -11.49
C GLN A 143 2.01 24.43 -12.66
N ALA A 144 3.11 23.67 -12.67
CA ALA A 144 4.16 23.79 -13.68
C ALA A 144 4.08 22.78 -14.83
N ARG A 145 3.26 21.71 -14.71
CA ARG A 145 3.19 20.65 -15.74
C ARG A 145 1.93 19.79 -15.62
N THR A 146 1.48 19.26 -16.75
CA THR A 146 0.38 18.26 -16.81
C THR A 146 0.92 16.90 -17.26
N ILE A 147 0.46 15.83 -16.61
CA ILE A 147 0.75 14.45 -16.99
C ILE A 147 -0.57 13.79 -17.42
N ARG A 148 -0.72 13.54 -18.72
CA ARG A 148 -1.90 12.91 -19.33
C ARG A 148 -1.49 12.09 -20.56
N GLY A 149 -2.28 11.10 -20.94
CA GLY A 149 -2.04 10.31 -22.15
C GLY A 149 -2.11 11.18 -23.40
N GLY A 150 -1.21 10.94 -24.35
CA GLY A 150 -1.21 11.61 -25.65
C GLY A 150 -0.57 13.00 -25.70
N ILE A 151 -0.03 13.52 -24.59
CA ILE A 151 0.78 14.75 -24.61
C ILE A 151 2.26 14.42 -24.40
N LYS A 152 3.16 15.33 -24.77
CA LYS A 152 4.59 15.19 -24.52
C LYS A 152 4.86 15.25 -23.01
N TYR A 153 5.67 14.33 -22.51
CA TYR A 153 6.07 14.33 -21.10
C TYR A 153 7.06 15.46 -20.84
N GLU A 154 6.79 16.20 -19.77
CA GLU A 154 7.68 17.23 -19.24
C GLU A 154 8.15 16.82 -17.84
N TYR A 155 9.47 16.83 -17.66
CA TYR A 155 10.09 16.62 -16.37
C TYR A 155 9.74 17.77 -15.39
N PRO A 156 9.93 17.59 -14.07
CA PRO A 156 9.84 18.69 -13.13
C PRO A 156 10.77 19.85 -13.50
N PRO A 157 10.40 21.10 -13.19
CA PRO A 157 11.14 22.29 -13.64
C PRO A 157 12.53 22.44 -13.00
N LYS A 158 12.74 21.93 -11.78
CA LYS A 158 14.06 21.91 -11.15
C LYS A 158 14.78 20.66 -11.63
N GLN A 159 15.81 20.83 -12.45
CA GLN A 159 16.70 19.75 -12.87
C GLN A 159 18.13 20.21 -12.62
N ILE A 160 18.64 19.90 -11.44
CA ILE A 160 20.06 19.99 -11.18
C ILE A 160 20.69 18.63 -11.37
N ASN A 161 21.83 18.59 -12.05
CA ASN A 161 22.64 17.38 -12.17
C ASN A 161 23.92 17.58 -11.36
N THR A 162 23.81 17.54 -10.04
CA THR A 162 24.91 17.81 -9.10
C THR A 162 26.19 17.02 -9.41
N PRO A 163 26.14 15.71 -9.77
CA PRO A 163 27.32 14.95 -10.18
C PRO A 163 28.08 15.57 -11.36
N SER A 164 27.40 16.22 -12.32
CA SER A 164 28.02 16.79 -13.52
C SER A 164 28.48 18.24 -13.38
N LEU A 165 28.22 18.90 -12.24
CA LEU A 165 28.60 20.30 -12.05
C LEU A 165 30.11 20.46 -11.81
N GLY A 166 30.69 21.50 -12.40
CA GLY A 166 32.03 21.97 -12.10
C GLY A 166 32.08 22.87 -10.86
N GLU A 167 33.29 23.18 -10.41
CA GLU A 167 33.56 23.99 -9.21
C GLU A 167 32.90 25.38 -9.30
N GLU A 168 33.10 26.09 -10.42
CA GLU A 168 32.53 27.42 -10.65
C GLU A 168 31.00 27.43 -10.65
N GLN A 169 30.37 26.38 -11.17
CA GLN A 169 28.91 26.25 -11.17
C GLN A 169 28.39 26.08 -9.74
N ILE A 170 29.07 25.27 -8.92
CA ILE A 170 28.72 25.07 -7.52
C ILE A 170 28.93 26.34 -6.71
N LYS A 171 30.05 27.05 -6.93
CA LYS A 171 30.31 28.36 -6.33
C LYS A 171 29.19 29.35 -6.64
N ASN A 172 28.75 29.41 -7.90
CA ASN A 172 27.65 30.29 -8.35
C ASN A 172 26.30 29.91 -7.72
N ILE A 173 26.02 28.62 -7.52
CA ILE A 173 24.79 28.17 -6.85
C ILE A 173 24.81 28.55 -5.37
N ILE A 174 25.94 28.31 -4.69
CA ILE A 174 26.10 28.63 -3.27
C ILE A 174 26.00 30.14 -3.05
N SER A 175 26.63 30.95 -3.90
CA SER A 175 26.61 32.42 -3.77
C SER A 175 25.23 33.04 -4.04
N LYS A 176 24.44 32.44 -4.94
CA LYS A 176 23.07 32.90 -5.26
C LYS A 176 22.00 32.30 -4.36
N SER A 177 22.35 31.33 -3.53
CA SER A 177 21.41 30.70 -2.61
C SER A 177 20.84 31.72 -1.63
N LYS A 178 19.51 31.71 -1.50
CA LYS A 178 18.78 32.53 -0.51
C LYS A 178 18.57 31.78 0.80
N LYS A 179 19.16 30.59 0.97
CA LYS A 179 19.01 29.79 2.19
C LYS A 179 19.83 30.41 3.31
N ASP A 180 19.37 30.21 4.53
CA ASP A 180 19.97 30.74 5.76
C ASP A 180 21.16 29.89 6.27
N SER A 181 21.51 28.80 5.61
CA SER A 181 22.68 27.98 5.92
C SER A 181 23.19 27.16 4.73
N ILE A 182 24.46 26.77 4.78
CA ILE A 182 25.10 25.95 3.75
C ILE A 182 24.44 24.58 3.68
N VAL A 183 24.13 23.93 4.81
CA VAL A 183 23.47 22.62 4.81
C VAL A 183 22.12 22.64 4.07
N LYS A 184 21.31 23.70 4.22
CA LYS A 184 20.05 23.82 3.48
C LYS A 184 20.27 24.09 2.00
N THR A 185 21.32 24.83 1.64
CA THR A 185 21.73 25.04 0.25
C THR A 185 22.11 23.70 -0.39
N LEU A 186 22.96 22.90 0.28
CA LEU A 186 23.36 21.58 -0.17
C LEU A 186 22.17 20.60 -0.27
N ALA A 187 21.28 20.61 0.73
CA ALA A 187 20.14 19.70 0.77
C ALA A 187 19.09 20.01 -0.31
N ILE A 188 18.75 21.30 -0.52
CA ILE A 188 17.63 21.72 -1.37
C ILE A 188 18.09 22.15 -2.75
N ASP A 189 19.15 22.96 -2.84
CA ASP A 189 19.59 23.55 -4.11
C ASP A 189 20.53 22.63 -4.88
N LEU A 190 21.34 21.82 -4.18
CA LEU A 190 22.10 20.71 -4.78
C LEU A 190 21.39 19.35 -4.69
N GLY A 191 20.21 19.27 -4.09
CA GLY A 191 19.38 18.07 -4.08
C GLY A 191 19.95 16.87 -3.32
N LEU A 192 20.93 17.06 -2.43
CA LEU A 192 21.55 15.97 -1.66
C LEU A 192 20.60 15.39 -0.59
N GLY A 193 19.60 16.15 -0.16
CA GLY A 193 18.81 15.84 1.04
C GLY A 193 19.59 16.12 2.33
N GLY A 194 18.88 16.14 3.47
CA GLY A 194 19.45 16.57 4.76
C GLY A 194 20.64 15.73 5.21
N LEU A 195 20.48 14.40 5.23
CA LEU A 195 21.52 13.47 5.70
C LEU A 195 22.85 13.63 4.95
N TYR A 196 22.82 13.61 3.62
CA TYR A 196 24.03 13.72 2.81
C TYR A 196 24.59 15.15 2.76
N ALA A 197 23.74 16.17 2.96
CA ALA A 197 24.20 17.54 3.13
C ALA A 197 24.97 17.72 4.44
N GLU A 198 24.49 17.14 5.55
CA GLU A 198 25.19 17.16 6.84
C GLU A 198 26.49 16.37 6.79
N GLU A 199 26.48 15.18 6.17
CA GLU A 199 27.70 14.40 5.93
C GLU A 199 28.74 15.22 5.14
N LEU A 200 28.31 15.92 4.09
CA LEU A 200 29.22 16.72 3.27
C LEU A 200 29.84 17.87 4.07
N CYS A 201 29.05 18.57 4.89
CA CYS A 201 29.57 19.59 5.80
C CYS A 201 30.61 18.99 6.77
N MET A 202 30.32 17.81 7.33
CA MET A 202 31.24 17.13 8.26
C MET A 202 32.54 16.67 7.57
N ARG A 203 32.46 16.14 6.35
CA ARG A 203 33.64 15.72 5.56
C ARG A 203 34.53 16.90 5.20
N ALA A 204 33.92 18.04 4.86
CA ALA A 204 34.62 19.25 4.46
C ALA A 204 35.12 20.09 5.66
N ASP A 205 34.79 19.69 6.89
CA ASP A 205 35.07 20.45 8.13
C ASP A 205 34.46 21.86 8.11
N ILE A 206 33.19 21.94 7.70
CA ILE A 206 32.43 23.19 7.56
C ILE A 206 31.23 23.17 8.52
N ALA A 207 31.10 24.22 9.35
CA ALA A 207 29.93 24.39 10.21
C ALA A 207 28.63 24.47 9.38
N LYS A 208 27.67 23.60 9.70
CA LYS A 208 26.44 23.41 8.90
C LYS A 208 25.56 24.66 8.83
N GLU A 209 25.64 25.54 9.82
CA GLU A 209 24.92 26.82 9.95
C GLU A 209 25.57 27.96 9.15
N LYS A 210 26.80 27.78 8.64
CA LYS A 210 27.54 28.84 7.95
C LYS A 210 26.80 29.27 6.69
N LYS A 211 26.69 30.58 6.46
CA LYS A 211 25.99 31.14 5.28
C LYS A 211 26.88 31.33 4.05
N ARG A 212 28.15 31.67 4.28
CA ARG A 212 29.12 31.99 3.24
C ARG A 212 30.37 31.15 3.46
N LEU A 213 30.89 30.62 2.37
CA LEU A 213 32.14 29.88 2.34
C LEU A 213 33.22 30.76 1.73
N ASP A 214 34.44 30.68 2.26
CA ASP A 214 35.60 31.23 1.57
C ASP A 214 36.06 30.30 0.42
N ASP A 215 37.00 30.78 -0.40
CA ASP A 215 37.48 30.01 -1.56
C ASP A 215 38.19 28.71 -1.18
N THR A 216 38.79 28.63 0.02
CA THR A 216 39.45 27.41 0.50
C THR A 216 38.41 26.38 0.93
N GLU A 217 37.39 26.80 1.65
CA GLU A 217 36.25 25.98 2.04
C GLU A 217 35.46 25.49 0.81
N LEU A 218 35.24 26.35 -0.19
CA LEU A 218 34.57 25.96 -1.43
C LEU A 218 35.34 24.87 -2.18
N LYS A 219 36.67 24.98 -2.28
CA LYS A 219 37.53 23.94 -2.88
C LYS A 219 37.45 22.63 -2.13
N LYS A 220 37.51 22.65 -0.79
CA LYS A 220 37.35 21.46 0.05
C LYS A 220 35.98 20.83 -0.15
N LEU A 221 34.92 21.62 -0.07
CA LEU A 221 33.55 21.17 -0.27
C LEU A 221 33.36 20.53 -1.65
N PHE A 222 33.88 21.15 -2.71
CA PHE A 222 33.79 20.60 -4.07
C PHE A 222 34.49 19.24 -4.17
N LYS A 223 35.70 19.11 -3.60
CA LYS A 223 36.45 17.85 -3.57
C LYS A 223 35.66 16.75 -2.85
N GLU A 224 35.16 17.04 -1.65
CA GLU A 224 34.39 16.07 -0.84
C GLU A 224 33.05 15.71 -1.50
N LEU A 225 32.40 16.66 -2.18
CA LEU A 225 31.19 16.40 -2.96
C LEU A 225 31.46 15.42 -4.11
N LYS A 226 32.57 15.59 -4.84
CA LYS A 226 32.98 14.62 -5.88
C LYS A 226 33.33 13.27 -5.29
N GLY A 227 33.93 13.24 -4.09
CA GLY A 227 34.14 12.01 -3.32
C GLY A 227 32.84 11.28 -3.03
N LEU A 228 31.81 12.01 -2.59
CA LEU A 228 30.51 11.44 -2.21
C LEU A 228 29.81 10.68 -3.36
N PHE A 229 29.99 11.10 -4.61
CA PHE A 229 29.40 10.43 -5.79
C PHE A 229 30.20 9.22 -6.31
N ASN A 230 31.46 9.12 -5.89
CA ASN A 230 32.43 8.12 -6.32
C ASN A 230 32.93 7.24 -5.16
N GLU A 231 32.30 7.34 -4.00
CA GLU A 231 32.61 6.51 -2.84
C GLU A 231 32.48 5.03 -3.21
N LYS A 232 33.38 4.20 -2.70
CA LYS A 232 33.27 2.76 -2.89
C LYS A 232 32.04 2.26 -2.12
N ILE A 233 31.24 1.41 -2.77
CA ILE A 233 30.10 0.78 -2.12
C ILE A 233 30.61 -0.01 -0.92
N LYS A 234 30.07 0.32 0.24
CA LYS A 234 30.26 -0.37 1.51
C LYS A 234 28.92 -0.35 2.24
N ALA A 235 27.97 -1.02 1.60
CA ALA A 235 26.58 -0.97 1.97
C ALA A 235 26.41 -1.46 3.42
N ASN A 236 25.61 -0.73 4.18
CA ASN A 236 25.42 -1.03 5.59
C ASN A 236 24.02 -0.64 6.07
N LYS A 237 23.59 -1.29 7.15
CA LYS A 237 22.40 -0.89 7.90
C LYS A 237 22.75 -0.69 9.37
N THR A 238 22.10 0.30 9.96
CA THR A 238 21.88 0.45 11.40
C THR A 238 20.40 0.18 11.70
N ASN A 239 19.97 0.28 12.95
CA ASN A 239 18.56 0.17 13.31
C ASN A 239 17.69 1.26 12.62
N GLU A 240 18.29 2.40 12.30
CA GLU A 240 17.58 3.58 11.83
C GLU A 240 17.68 3.76 10.31
N VAL A 241 18.87 3.53 9.75
CA VAL A 241 19.25 3.95 8.40
C VAL A 241 19.84 2.81 7.58
N VAL A 242 19.60 2.85 6.26
CA VAL A 242 20.21 1.98 5.26
C VAL A 242 21.00 2.85 4.29
N LEU A 243 22.28 2.53 4.08
CA LEU A 243 23.23 3.40 3.39
C LEU A 243 24.05 2.65 2.33
N PRO A 244 24.38 3.29 1.19
CA PRO A 244 25.26 2.70 0.18
C PRO A 244 26.74 2.64 0.62
N PHE A 245 27.14 3.49 1.57
CA PHE A 245 28.49 3.56 2.12
C PHE A 245 28.45 4.15 3.53
N GLU A 246 29.61 4.20 4.17
CA GLU A 246 29.74 4.70 5.53
C GLU A 246 29.70 6.23 5.62
N LEU A 247 28.82 6.74 6.49
CA LEU A 247 28.79 8.16 6.84
C LEU A 247 29.59 8.39 8.13
N LYS A 248 30.33 9.50 8.19
CA LYS A 248 31.04 9.95 9.40
C LYS A 248 30.07 10.38 10.50
N ILE A 249 28.91 10.93 10.11
CA ILE A 249 27.94 11.49 11.07
C ILE A 249 27.22 10.45 11.95
N GLU A 250 27.08 9.21 11.46
CA GLU A 250 26.28 8.16 12.12
C GLU A 250 27.02 7.39 13.24
N GLY A 251 28.30 7.69 13.51
CA GLY A 251 29.10 6.92 14.47
C GLY A 251 29.34 5.46 14.04
N GLN A 252 30.16 4.72 14.78
CA GLN A 252 30.64 3.38 14.36
C GLN A 252 29.82 2.18 14.88
N ASN A 253 28.87 2.38 15.79
CA ASN A 253 28.30 1.24 16.52
C ASN A 253 27.16 0.54 15.77
N ASN A 254 27.17 -0.80 15.83
CA ASN A 254 26.12 -1.72 15.37
C ASN A 254 25.78 -1.67 13.87
N ARG A 255 26.80 -1.56 13.00
CA ARG A 255 26.61 -1.67 11.55
C ARG A 255 26.68 -3.12 11.09
N VAL A 256 25.72 -3.53 10.27
CA VAL A 256 25.80 -4.78 9.50
C VAL A 256 26.14 -4.42 8.06
N PHE A 257 27.19 -5.04 7.52
CA PHE A 257 27.70 -4.77 6.18
C PHE A 257 27.17 -5.77 5.15
N TYR A 258 27.13 -5.31 3.90
CA TYR A 258 26.56 -6.00 2.75
C TYR A 258 27.45 -5.83 1.53
N ASP A 259 27.38 -6.79 0.60
CA ASP A 259 28.19 -6.80 -0.62
C ASP A 259 27.71 -5.76 -1.63
N SER A 260 26.43 -5.41 -1.61
CA SER A 260 25.83 -4.42 -2.49
C SER A 260 24.78 -3.57 -1.77
N PHE A 261 24.54 -2.36 -2.29
CA PHE A 261 23.50 -1.49 -1.77
C PHE A 261 22.10 -2.03 -2.08
N ASN A 262 21.93 -2.72 -3.21
CA ASN A 262 20.70 -3.44 -3.48
C ASN A 262 20.41 -4.53 -2.44
N GLN A 263 21.41 -5.32 -2.04
CA GLN A 263 21.23 -6.43 -1.10
C GLN A 263 20.66 -5.96 0.25
N VAL A 264 21.21 -4.88 0.81
CA VAL A 264 20.70 -4.33 2.07
C VAL A 264 19.28 -3.77 1.95
N LEU A 265 18.92 -3.21 0.79
CA LEU A 265 17.56 -2.75 0.54
C LEU A 265 16.59 -3.94 0.41
N ASP A 266 16.97 -4.98 -0.33
CA ASP A 266 16.15 -6.18 -0.48
C ASP A 266 15.88 -6.83 0.88
N ASP A 267 16.92 -7.07 1.69
CA ASP A 267 16.78 -7.63 3.03
C ASP A 267 15.75 -6.87 3.89
N VAL A 268 15.93 -5.55 4.00
CA VAL A 268 15.10 -4.71 4.88
C VAL A 268 13.67 -4.58 4.36
N LEU A 269 13.50 -4.45 3.04
CA LEU A 269 12.20 -4.20 2.43
C LEU A 269 11.41 -5.50 2.25
N THR A 270 12.07 -6.59 1.86
CA THR A 270 11.45 -7.91 1.72
C THR A 270 10.99 -8.45 3.06
N GLU A 271 11.78 -8.30 4.14
CA GLU A 271 11.33 -8.69 5.49
C GLU A 271 10.02 -7.98 5.87
N LYS A 272 9.93 -6.68 5.57
CA LYS A 272 8.72 -5.88 5.80
C LYS A 272 7.54 -6.37 4.96
N VAL A 273 7.77 -6.66 3.67
CA VAL A 273 6.75 -7.20 2.76
C VAL A 273 6.22 -8.53 3.29
N VAL A 274 7.10 -9.44 3.71
CA VAL A 274 6.73 -10.75 4.28
C VAL A 274 5.87 -10.58 5.54
N LYS A 275 6.29 -9.72 6.47
CA LYS A 275 5.53 -9.41 7.70
C LYS A 275 4.14 -8.86 7.39
N GLN A 276 4.02 -7.92 6.45
CA GLN A 276 2.73 -7.36 6.04
C GLN A 276 1.80 -8.40 5.42
N VAL A 277 2.34 -9.32 4.62
CA VAL A 277 1.55 -10.43 4.05
C VAL A 277 1.06 -11.36 5.15
N GLN A 278 1.92 -11.72 6.10
CA GLN A 278 1.54 -12.56 7.25
C GLN A 278 0.44 -11.91 8.10
N GLU A 279 0.60 -10.62 8.46
CA GLU A 279 -0.41 -9.87 9.20
C GLU A 279 -1.76 -9.81 8.48
N LYS A 280 -1.76 -9.65 7.16
CA LYS A 280 -2.99 -9.65 6.36
C LYS A 280 -3.70 -11.00 6.43
N VAL A 281 -2.97 -12.10 6.27
CA VAL A 281 -3.52 -13.46 6.37
C VAL A 281 -4.10 -13.71 7.77
N ILE A 282 -3.43 -13.25 8.82
CA ILE A 282 -3.92 -13.35 10.21
C ILE A 282 -5.23 -12.58 10.38
N LYS A 283 -5.28 -11.32 9.92
CA LYS A 283 -6.50 -10.49 10.00
C LYS A 283 -7.67 -11.08 9.22
N GLU A 284 -7.42 -11.64 8.03
CA GLU A 284 -8.47 -12.30 7.23
C GLU A 284 -9.01 -13.56 7.90
N LYS A 285 -8.13 -14.36 8.54
CA LYS A 285 -8.55 -15.52 9.33
C LYS A 285 -9.38 -15.10 10.55
N GLN A 286 -8.89 -14.13 11.32
CA GLN A 286 -9.61 -13.59 12.48
C GLN A 286 -11.00 -13.06 12.09
N SER A 287 -11.11 -12.30 10.99
CA SER A 287 -12.42 -11.80 10.54
C SER A 287 -13.40 -12.92 10.17
N LYS A 288 -12.91 -14.05 9.62
CA LYS A 288 -13.76 -15.23 9.35
C LYS A 288 -14.16 -15.93 10.65
N GLU A 289 -13.23 -16.09 11.59
CA GLU A 289 -13.48 -16.67 12.92
C GLU A 289 -14.51 -15.84 13.70
N ASP A 290 -14.40 -14.52 13.69
CA ASP A 290 -15.35 -13.61 14.34
C ASP A 290 -16.77 -13.76 13.76
N LYS A 291 -16.88 -13.90 12.44
CA LYS A 291 -18.18 -14.13 11.77
C LYS A 291 -18.79 -15.46 12.19
N VAL A 292 -18.00 -16.53 12.20
CA VAL A 292 -18.47 -17.85 12.63
C VAL A 292 -18.87 -17.84 14.10
N THR A 293 -18.07 -17.23 14.96
CA THR A 293 -18.36 -17.09 16.40
C THR A 293 -19.66 -16.33 16.63
N LEU A 294 -19.91 -15.26 15.87
CA LEU A 294 -21.17 -14.52 15.93
C LEU A 294 -22.37 -15.38 15.51
N ILE A 295 -22.21 -16.20 14.47
CA ILE A 295 -23.26 -17.13 14.01
C ILE A 295 -23.56 -18.17 15.08
N ILE A 296 -22.53 -18.79 15.68
CA ILE A 296 -22.69 -19.77 16.76
C ILE A 296 -23.46 -19.15 17.92
N LYS A 297 -23.05 -17.97 18.39
CA LYS A 297 -23.73 -17.25 19.48
C LYS A 297 -25.21 -17.00 19.18
N LYS A 298 -25.56 -16.63 17.94
CA LYS A 298 -26.95 -16.44 17.52
C LYS A 298 -27.73 -17.76 17.51
N GLN A 299 -27.11 -18.85 17.05
CA GLN A 299 -27.73 -20.18 17.04
C GLN A 299 -27.98 -20.71 18.45
N GLU A 300 -27.02 -20.53 19.37
CA GLU A 300 -27.17 -20.91 20.79
C GLU A 300 -28.31 -20.14 21.48
N GLN A 301 -28.41 -18.84 21.24
CA GLN A 301 -29.52 -18.02 21.76
C GLN A 301 -30.88 -18.49 21.22
N ARG A 302 -30.94 -18.84 19.93
CA ARG A 302 -32.15 -19.39 19.32
C ARG A 302 -32.51 -20.76 19.88
N LEU A 303 -31.53 -21.63 20.11
CA LEU A 303 -31.75 -22.94 20.69
C LEU A 303 -32.35 -22.82 22.10
N LYS A 304 -31.79 -21.97 22.96
CA LYS A 304 -32.33 -21.69 24.30
C LYS A 304 -33.77 -21.16 24.25
N ALA A 305 -34.09 -20.29 23.29
CA ALA A 305 -35.45 -19.79 23.11
C ALA A 305 -36.42 -20.88 22.67
N LEU A 306 -35.98 -21.78 21.78
CA LEU A 306 -36.78 -22.94 21.33
C LEU A 306 -37.00 -23.94 22.47
N GLU A 307 -35.97 -24.25 23.26
CA GLU A 307 -36.09 -25.12 24.44
C GLU A 307 -37.12 -24.58 25.43
N LYS A 308 -37.06 -23.28 25.74
CA LYS A 308 -38.08 -22.62 26.58
C LYS A 308 -39.48 -22.74 25.98
N SER A 309 -39.62 -22.54 24.67
CA SER A 309 -40.91 -22.69 23.98
C SER A 309 -41.42 -24.12 24.00
N ILE A 310 -40.54 -25.13 23.93
CA ILE A 310 -40.91 -26.54 24.03
C ILE A 310 -41.50 -26.81 25.41
N THR A 311 -40.80 -26.45 26.49
CA THR A 311 -41.28 -26.65 27.87
C THR A 311 -42.61 -25.92 28.11
N GLU A 312 -42.74 -24.67 27.67
CA GLU A 312 -43.97 -23.91 27.83
C GLU A 312 -45.16 -24.52 27.08
N ASN A 313 -44.95 -24.99 25.84
CA ASN A 313 -46.01 -25.57 25.04
C ASN A 313 -46.39 -26.98 25.50
N GLN A 314 -45.43 -27.78 25.97
CA GLN A 314 -45.71 -29.07 26.61
C GLN A 314 -46.60 -28.88 27.83
N ARG A 315 -46.23 -27.97 28.74
CA ARG A 315 -47.04 -27.67 29.92
C ARG A 315 -48.45 -27.19 29.58
N LYS A 316 -48.59 -26.34 28.54
CA LYS A 316 -49.91 -25.93 28.06
C LYS A 316 -50.71 -27.12 27.53
N GLY A 317 -50.07 -28.01 26.78
CA GLY A 317 -50.70 -29.23 26.26
C GLY A 317 -51.16 -30.16 27.38
N GLU A 318 -50.33 -30.38 28.39
CA GLU A 318 -50.65 -31.17 29.59
C GLU A 318 -51.86 -30.58 30.33
N LEU A 319 -51.87 -29.27 30.60
CA LEU A 319 -53.00 -28.58 31.24
C LEU A 319 -54.30 -28.70 30.43
N ILE A 320 -54.23 -28.57 29.10
CA ILE A 320 -55.39 -28.76 28.23
C ILE A 320 -55.90 -30.21 28.32
N TYR A 321 -55.00 -31.19 28.40
CA TYR A 321 -55.36 -32.60 28.50
C TYR A 321 -55.98 -32.93 29.86
N GLU A 322 -55.42 -32.43 30.96
CA GLU A 322 -55.97 -32.57 32.32
C GLU A 322 -57.41 -32.05 32.42
N HIS A 323 -57.69 -30.91 31.79
CA HIS A 323 -59.02 -30.27 31.78
C HIS A 323 -59.80 -30.50 30.48
N TYR A 324 -59.49 -31.57 29.74
CA TYR A 324 -60.02 -31.77 28.38
C TYR A 324 -61.55 -31.75 28.31
N GLN A 325 -62.23 -32.43 29.23
CA GLN A 325 -63.70 -32.48 29.23
C GLN A 325 -64.32 -31.12 29.53
N GLU A 326 -63.80 -30.41 30.54
CA GLU A 326 -64.27 -29.07 30.92
C GLU A 326 -64.11 -28.07 29.77
N ILE A 327 -62.95 -28.10 29.09
CA ILE A 327 -62.67 -27.25 27.93
C ILE A 327 -63.58 -27.63 26.75
N LYS A 328 -63.76 -28.93 26.49
CA LYS A 328 -64.61 -29.42 25.39
C LYS A 328 -66.07 -28.99 25.59
N GLU A 329 -66.63 -29.23 26.77
CA GLU A 329 -68.00 -28.82 27.12
C GLU A 329 -68.15 -27.30 27.03
N LEU A 330 -67.18 -26.54 27.52
CA LEU A 330 -67.18 -25.08 27.43
C LEU A 330 -67.20 -24.60 25.98
N LEU A 331 -66.35 -25.18 25.12
CA LEU A 331 -66.29 -24.85 23.70
C LEU A 331 -67.58 -25.21 22.97
N GLU A 332 -68.14 -26.40 23.23
CA GLU A 332 -69.41 -26.83 22.63
C GLU A 332 -70.56 -25.88 23.03
N ASN A 333 -70.64 -25.52 24.32
CA ASN A 333 -71.66 -24.61 24.83
C ASN A 333 -71.53 -23.19 24.22
N ILE A 334 -70.31 -22.64 24.16
CA ILE A 334 -70.07 -21.32 23.55
C ILE A 334 -70.43 -21.35 22.06
N ASN A 335 -70.08 -22.41 21.34
CA ASN A 335 -70.40 -22.55 19.92
C ASN A 335 -71.91 -22.67 19.68
N LEU A 336 -72.64 -23.37 20.56
CA LEU A 336 -74.10 -23.47 20.49
C LEU A 336 -74.77 -22.12 20.78
N ASP A 337 -74.29 -21.38 21.77
CA ASP A 337 -74.80 -20.05 22.09
C ASP A 337 -74.51 -19.04 20.98
N ARG A 338 -73.33 -19.11 20.35
CA ARG A 338 -72.97 -18.19 19.26
C ARG A 338 -73.84 -18.37 18.02
N LYS A 339 -74.44 -19.55 17.81
CA LYS A 339 -75.46 -19.76 16.75
C LYS A 339 -76.75 -18.98 17.00
N LYS A 340 -77.02 -18.58 18.24
CA LYS A 340 -78.27 -17.92 18.67
C LYS A 340 -78.07 -16.48 19.13
N MET A 341 -76.86 -16.10 19.51
CA MET A 341 -76.56 -14.84 20.21
C MET A 341 -75.27 -14.19 19.68
N SER A 342 -75.15 -12.87 19.78
CA SER A 342 -73.96 -12.09 19.42
C SER A 342 -72.80 -12.32 20.41
N TRP A 343 -71.55 -11.97 20.03
CA TRP A 343 -70.40 -12.10 20.93
C TRP A 343 -70.52 -11.26 22.20
N GLU A 344 -71.16 -10.09 22.14
CA GLU A 344 -71.43 -9.24 23.31
C GLU A 344 -72.40 -9.92 24.29
N GLU A 345 -73.39 -10.63 23.75
CA GLU A 345 -74.37 -11.37 24.54
C GLU A 345 -73.73 -12.64 25.16
N VAL A 346 -72.89 -13.34 24.40
CA VAL A 346 -72.08 -14.46 24.91
C VAL A 346 -71.16 -14.00 26.05
N LYS A 347 -70.46 -12.87 25.89
CA LYS A 347 -69.61 -12.31 26.96
C LYS A 347 -70.41 -11.97 28.22
N LYS A 348 -71.61 -11.40 28.08
CA LYS A 348 -72.50 -11.14 29.23
C LYS A 348 -72.94 -12.43 29.91
N LYS A 349 -73.31 -13.46 29.15
CA LYS A 349 -73.73 -14.77 29.69
C LYS A 349 -72.63 -15.46 30.48
N TYR A 350 -71.40 -15.42 29.98
CA TYR A 350 -70.26 -16.12 30.58
C TYR A 350 -69.42 -15.24 31.53
N LYS A 351 -69.86 -14.03 31.85
CA LYS A 351 -69.12 -13.04 32.67
C LYS A 351 -68.69 -13.57 34.06
N ASN A 352 -69.48 -14.49 34.64
CA ASN A 352 -69.22 -15.07 35.97
C ASN A 352 -68.75 -16.54 35.91
N ASN A 353 -68.41 -17.05 34.73
CA ASN A 353 -67.93 -18.42 34.59
C ASN A 353 -66.54 -18.55 35.24
N LYS A 354 -66.36 -19.55 36.12
CA LYS A 354 -65.13 -19.75 36.89
C LYS A 354 -63.90 -20.06 36.02
N LEU A 355 -64.12 -20.63 34.84
CA LEU A 355 -63.08 -21.05 33.91
C LEU A 355 -62.75 -19.96 32.87
N ILE A 356 -63.65 -19.00 32.62
CA ILE A 356 -63.41 -17.96 31.61
C ILE A 356 -62.81 -16.73 32.26
N LYS A 357 -61.62 -16.35 31.81
CA LYS A 357 -60.93 -15.13 32.22
C LYS A 357 -61.35 -13.92 31.39
N GLU A 358 -61.44 -14.10 30.07
CA GLU A 358 -61.72 -13.01 29.14
C GLU A 358 -62.35 -13.52 27.84
N ILE A 359 -63.23 -12.73 27.23
CA ILE A 359 -63.73 -12.95 25.87
C ILE A 359 -63.53 -11.65 25.09
N ASP A 360 -62.77 -11.75 24.01
CA ASP A 360 -62.61 -10.69 23.02
C ASP A 360 -63.71 -10.83 21.95
N GLU A 361 -64.63 -9.88 21.94
CA GLU A 361 -65.81 -9.87 21.08
C GLU A 361 -65.46 -9.60 19.60
N LYS A 362 -64.31 -8.96 19.34
CA LYS A 362 -63.88 -8.59 17.99
C LYS A 362 -63.21 -9.75 17.28
N THR A 363 -62.40 -10.50 18.01
CA THR A 363 -61.64 -11.63 17.45
C THR A 363 -62.29 -12.98 17.72
N GLY A 364 -63.28 -13.04 18.62
CA GLY A 364 -63.90 -14.29 19.06
C GLY A 364 -62.99 -15.15 19.94
N LYS A 365 -61.91 -14.58 20.46
CA LYS A 365 -60.94 -15.28 21.30
C LYS A 365 -61.45 -15.40 22.73
N VAL A 366 -61.49 -16.63 23.24
CA VAL A 366 -61.85 -16.94 24.63
C VAL A 366 -60.57 -17.33 25.39
N VAL A 367 -60.29 -16.63 26.50
CA VAL A 367 -59.17 -16.91 27.38
C VAL A 367 -59.69 -17.68 28.58
N VAL A 368 -59.22 -18.92 28.73
CA VAL A 368 -59.59 -19.81 29.84
C VAL A 368 -58.51 -19.73 30.92
N LYS A 369 -58.91 -19.73 32.19
CA LYS A 369 -58.03 -19.86 33.34
C LYS A 369 -58.13 -21.31 33.84
N LEU A 370 -57.06 -22.07 33.61
CA LEU A 370 -56.85 -23.43 34.12
C LEU A 370 -55.87 -23.37 35.29
#